data_AF-A0A535V8B4-F1
#
_entry.id   AF-A0A535V8B4-F1
#
_cell.length_a   1.000
_cell.length_b   1.000
_cell.length_c   1.000
_cell.angle_alpha   90.00
_cell.angle_beta   90.00
_cell.angle_gamma   90.00
#
_symmetry.space_group_name_H-M   'P 1'
#
loop_
_entity.id
_entity.type
_entity.pdbx_description
1 polymer ?
#
loop_
_entity_poly.entity_id
_entity_poly.type
_entity_poly.pdbx_seq_one_letter_code
_entity_poly.pdbx_strand_id
1 'polypeptide(L)' 'TNREYREMTNISEQTANRDLETLVAQGVLKRVGKTRGRVYKLP' A
#
# COMPACT_ATOMS: atom_id res chain seq x y z
N THR A 1 -1.82 5.72 -2.13
CA THR A 1 -1.92 4.64 -3.16
C THR A 1 -0.56 4.00 -3.37
N ASN A 2 -0.48 2.83 -4.02
CA ASN A 2 0.82 2.18 -4.31
C ASN A 2 1.76 3.08 -5.12
N ARG A 3 1.21 3.89 -6.04
CA ARG A 3 1.99 4.86 -6.82
C ARG A 3 2.63 5.92 -5.92
N GLU A 4 1.84 6.58 -5.08
CA GLU A 4 2.34 7.60 -4.13
C GLU A 4 3.36 7.02 -3.14
N TYR A 5 3.13 5.79 -2.66
CA TYR A 5 4.07 5.11 -1.76
C TYR A 5 5.42 4.87 -2.44
N ARG A 6 5.40 4.41 -3.69
CA ARG A 6 6.61 4.22 -4.51
C ARG A 6 7.32 5.53 -4.82
N GLU A 7 6.60 6.58 -5.13
CA GLU A 7 7.19 7.91 -5.39
C GLU A 7 7.90 8.47 -4.14
N MET A 8 7.32 8.27 -2.95
CA MET A 8 7.93 8.73 -1.69
C MET A 8 9.13 7.90 -1.25
N THR A 9 9.12 6.58 -1.50
CA THR A 9 10.15 5.65 -0.99
C THR A 9 11.16 5.23 -2.05
N ASN A 10 10.92 5.56 -3.32
CA ASN A 10 11.70 5.17 -4.49
C ASN A 10 12.00 3.66 -4.58
N ILE A 11 11.03 2.83 -4.16
CA ILE A 11 11.15 1.37 -4.17
C ILE A 11 10.44 0.74 -5.37
N SER A 12 10.84 -0.50 -5.66
CA SER A 12 10.20 -1.31 -6.71
C SER A 12 8.73 -1.58 -6.39
N GLU A 13 7.93 -1.85 -7.43
CA GLU A 13 6.51 -2.15 -7.26
C GLU A 13 6.25 -3.38 -6.39
N GLN A 14 7.07 -4.41 -6.54
CA GLN A 14 6.96 -5.63 -5.75
C GLN A 14 7.26 -5.35 -4.28
N THR A 15 8.32 -4.57 -4.01
CA THR A 15 8.67 -4.16 -2.65
C THR A 15 7.54 -3.34 -2.03
N ALA A 16 7.03 -2.33 -2.74
CA ALA A 16 5.92 -1.51 -2.26
C ALA A 16 4.65 -2.31 -1.99
N ASN A 17 4.32 -3.28 -2.83
CA ASN A 17 3.15 -4.13 -2.59
C ASN A 17 3.31 -5.00 -1.34
N ARG A 18 4.48 -5.60 -1.14
CA ARG A 18 4.78 -6.41 0.04
C ARG A 18 4.72 -5.56 1.31
N ASP A 19 5.33 -4.38 1.26
CA ASP A 19 5.42 -3.47 2.40
C ASP A 19 4.03 -2.92 2.78
N LEU A 20 3.22 -2.51 1.79
CA LEU A 20 1.83 -2.13 2.01
C LEU A 20 1.00 -3.27 2.60
N GLU A 21 1.23 -4.51 2.20
CA GLU A 21 0.55 -5.67 2.80
C GLU A 21 1.02 -5.94 4.23
N THR A 22 2.31 -5.77 4.53
CA THR A 22 2.84 -5.83 5.90
C THR A 22 2.23 -4.74 6.78
N LEU A 23 2.12 -3.51 6.28
CA LEU A 23 1.50 -2.39 7.01
C LEU A 23 0.00 -2.60 7.24
N VAL A 24 -0.71 -3.26 6.31
CA VAL A 24 -2.09 -3.69 6.54
C VAL A 24 -2.18 -4.80 7.57
N ALA A 25 -1.29 -5.80 7.51
CA ALA A 25 -1.24 -6.89 8.48
C ALA A 25 -0.93 -6.41 9.91
N GLN A 26 -0.10 -5.37 10.04
CA GLN A 26 0.20 -4.69 11.30
C GLN A 26 -0.94 -3.78 11.79
N GLY A 27 -2.00 -3.58 10.98
CA GLY A 27 -3.13 -2.72 11.32
C GLY A 27 -2.86 -1.21 11.16
N VAL A 28 -1.69 -0.84 10.64
CA VAL A 28 -1.31 0.57 10.38
C VAL A 28 -2.07 1.14 9.20
N LEU A 29 -2.37 0.31 8.20
CA LEU A 29 -3.17 0.69 7.04
C LEU A 29 -4.42 -0.18 6.92
N LYS A 30 -5.49 0.40 6.41
CA LYS A 30 -6.66 -0.31 5.92
C LYS A 30 -6.65 -0.34 4.39
N ARG A 31 -6.83 -1.54 3.85
CA ARG A 31 -7.12 -1.74 2.44
C ARG A 31 -8.56 -1.35 2.16
N VAL A 32 -8.76 -0.39 1.26
CA VAL A 32 -10.08 0.09 0.82
C VAL A 32 -10.20 -0.14 -0.68
N GLY A 33 -11.28 -0.82 -1.10
CA GLY A 33 -11.59 -1.08 -2.51
C GLY A 33 -11.29 -2.50 -3.01
N LYS A 34 -11.91 -2.87 -4.14
CA LYS A 34 -11.78 -4.19 -4.79
C LYS A 34 -11.01 -4.07 -6.10
N THR A 35 -9.96 -4.87 -6.24
CA THR A 35 -9.24 -5.15 -7.49
C THR A 35 -8.64 -3.92 -8.20
N ARG A 36 -9.37 -3.24 -9.09
CA ARG A 36 -8.88 -2.10 -9.89
C ARG A 36 -9.23 -0.81 -9.15
N GLY A 37 -8.25 -0.21 -8.48
CA GLY A 37 -8.45 0.95 -7.60
C GLY A 37 -8.26 0.67 -6.11
N ARG A 38 -7.47 -0.34 -5.74
CA ARG A 38 -7.12 -0.57 -4.32
C ARG A 38 -6.40 0.67 -3.77
N VAL A 39 -6.99 1.26 -2.74
CA VAL A 39 -6.42 2.38 -2.00
C VAL A 39 -6.03 1.90 -0.61
N TYR A 40 -4.93 2.45 -0.10
CA TYR A 40 -4.49 2.25 1.26
C TYR A 40 -4.73 3.53 2.02
N LYS A 41 -5.46 3.45 3.13
CA LYS A 41 -5.75 4.57 4.02
C LYS A 41 -5.27 4.25 5.42
N LEU A 42 -4.82 5.27 6.14
CA LEU A 42 -4.65 5.17 7.59
C LEU A 42 -6.03 4.95 8.24
N PRO A 43 -6.13 4.15 9.32
CA PRO A 43 -7.40 3.82 9.98
C PRO A 43 -8.13 5.05 10.53
#